data_AF-A0A945K7Y0-F1
#
_entry.id   AF-A0A945K7Y0-F1
#
_cell.length_a   1.000
_cell.length_b   1.000
_cell.length_c   1.000
_cell.angle_alpha   90.00
_cell.angle_beta   90.00
_cell.angle_gamma   90.00
#
_symmetry.space_group_name_H-M   'P 1'
#
loop_
_entity.id
_entity.type
_entity.pdbx_description
1 polymer ?
#
loop_
_entity_poly.entity_id
_entity_poly.type
_entity_poly.pdbx_seq_one_letter_code
_entity_poly.pdbx_strand_id
1 'polypeptide(L)'
;MLYEDINITKRVTITNGEKYDFFIYDVTSFEHKFSSGKFGKGDTVISKIKDFKMLDDETGEMLEVKIRCSKRINDALEGLEPKESRKVFKQCLKELENRGLVRD
;
A
#
# COMPACT_ATOMS: atom_id res chain seq x y z
N MET A 1 12.23 16.41 -2.20
CA MET A 1 11.02 16.04 -2.95
C MET A 1 10.16 15.24 -2.00
N LEU A 2 9.37 15.94 -1.19
CA LEU A 2 8.47 15.33 -0.22
C LEU A 2 7.30 14.75 -1.02
N TYR A 3 7.05 13.47 -0.83
CA TYR A 3 5.92 12.77 -1.43
C TYR A 3 4.63 13.22 -0.74
N GLU A 4 4.22 14.47 -0.99
CA GLU A 4 3.08 15.16 -0.34
C GLU A 4 1.72 14.47 -0.58
N ASP A 5 1.66 13.49 -1.48
CA ASP A 5 0.45 12.72 -1.76
C ASP A 5 0.32 11.43 -0.92
N ILE A 6 1.31 11.12 -0.07
CA ILE A 6 1.51 9.76 0.43
C ILE A 6 1.82 9.75 1.91
N ASN A 7 0.88 9.22 2.68
CA ASN A 7 1.12 8.92 4.08
C ASN A 7 1.84 7.58 4.19
N ILE A 8 3.17 7.61 4.13
CA ILE A 8 4.01 6.50 4.58
C ILE A 8 4.14 6.61 6.09
N THR A 9 3.75 5.57 6.82
CA THR A 9 3.87 5.54 8.28
C THR A 9 4.65 4.31 8.70
N LYS A 10 5.82 4.50 9.32
CA LYS A 10 6.56 3.42 9.99
C LYS A 10 5.80 3.03 11.25
N ARG A 11 5.53 1.74 11.41
CA ARG A 11 4.89 1.16 12.59
C ARG A 11 5.82 0.12 13.18
N VAL A 12 6.19 0.36 14.42
CA VAL A 12 6.90 -0.60 15.25
C VAL A 12 5.86 -1.46 15.95
N THR A 13 5.84 -2.77 15.70
CA THR A 13 5.06 -3.71 16.50
C THR A 13 5.98 -4.70 17.18
N ILE A 14 5.56 -5.23 18.32
CA ILE A 14 6.29 -6.29 19.01
C ILE A 14 5.40 -7.53 18.92
N THR A 15 5.83 -8.51 18.13
CA THR A 15 5.11 -9.79 18.00
C THR A 15 6.00 -10.88 18.59
N ASN A 16 5.49 -11.62 19.57
CA ASN A 16 6.20 -12.75 20.17
C ASN A 16 7.58 -12.43 20.78
N GLY A 17 7.80 -11.19 21.22
CA GLY A 17 9.06 -10.73 21.81
C GLY A 17 10.08 -10.17 20.80
N GLU A 18 9.78 -10.26 19.50
CA GLU A 18 10.62 -9.71 18.43
C GLU A 18 10.06 -8.38 17.94
N LYS A 19 10.95 -7.38 17.81
CA LYS A 19 10.59 -6.10 17.19
C LYS A 19 10.39 -6.35 15.70
N TYR A 20 9.23 -5.95 15.23
CA TYR A 20 8.83 -6.11 13.85
C TYR A 20 8.34 -4.77 13.34
N ASP A 21 9.24 -4.11 12.63
CA ASP A 21 9.00 -2.81 12.02
C ASP A 21 8.42 -3.03 10.61
N PHE A 22 7.36 -2.30 10.29
CA PHE A 22 6.78 -2.33 8.95
C PHE A 22 6.29 -0.95 8.55
N PHE A 23 6.31 -0.69 7.26
CA PHE A 23 5.74 0.52 6.70
C PHE A 23 4.28 0.29 6.33
N ILE A 24 3.46 1.30 6.56
CA ILE A 24 2.12 1.37 6.01
C ILE A 24 2.13 2.42 4.91
N TYR A 25 1.76 2.00 3.71
CA TYR A 25 1.68 2.87 2.54
C TYR A 25 0.23 3.13 2.19
N ASP A 26 -0.23 4.35 2.40
CA ASP A 26 -1.59 4.73 2.04
C ASP A 26 -1.69 5.08 0.55
N VAL A 27 -2.44 4.26 -0.21
CA VAL A 27 -2.68 4.49 -1.65
C VAL A 27 -4.04 5.11 -1.94
N THR A 28 -4.80 5.52 -0.93
CA THR A 28 -6.17 6.02 -1.13
C THR A 28 -6.21 7.31 -1.96
N SER A 29 -5.22 8.19 -1.79
CA SER A 29 -5.01 9.36 -2.64
C SER A 29 -4.84 8.98 -4.12
N PHE A 30 -4.05 7.93 -4.39
CA PHE A 30 -3.84 7.41 -5.74
C PHE A 30 -5.08 6.76 -6.32
N GLU A 31 -5.77 5.94 -5.52
CA GLU A 31 -7.03 5.32 -5.92
C GLU A 31 -8.04 6.38 -6.34
N HIS A 32 -8.13 7.48 -5.58
CA HIS A 32 -8.98 8.61 -5.90
C HIS A 32 -8.56 9.29 -7.21
N LYS A 33 -7.27 9.56 -7.40
CA LYS A 33 -6.74 10.15 -8.64
C LYS A 33 -6.96 9.26 -9.86
N PHE A 34 -6.55 8.00 -9.81
CA PHE A 34 -6.64 7.05 -10.92
C PHE A 34 -8.08 6.66 -11.25
N SER A 35 -8.98 6.73 -10.27
CA SER A 35 -10.38 6.39 -10.46
C SER A 35 -11.27 7.61 -10.70
N SER A 36 -10.72 8.82 -10.89
CA SER A 36 -11.51 10.07 -10.98
C SER A 36 -12.55 10.22 -9.85
N GLY A 37 -12.19 9.80 -8.63
CA GLY A 37 -13.04 9.89 -7.44
C GLY A 37 -14.08 8.79 -7.23
N LYS A 38 -14.13 7.76 -8.09
CA LYS A 38 -14.98 6.55 -7.88
C LYS A 38 -14.49 5.68 -6.70
N PHE A 39 -13.17 5.56 -6.52
CA PHE A 39 -12.50 4.87 -5.42
C PHE A 39 -11.71 5.88 -4.56
N GLY A 40 -11.20 5.48 -3.38
CA GLY A 40 -10.50 6.41 -2.48
C GLY A 40 -11.39 7.27 -1.58
N LYS A 41 -12.70 6.95 -1.48
CA LYS A 41 -13.64 7.54 -0.50
C LYS A 41 -14.30 6.44 0.34
N GLY A 42 -14.26 6.60 1.66
CA GLY A 42 -14.91 5.70 2.61
C GLY A 42 -13.92 4.84 3.41
N ASP A 43 -14.35 3.63 3.75
CA ASP A 43 -13.61 2.71 4.62
C ASP A 43 -12.33 2.18 3.94
N THR A 44 -11.21 2.26 4.65
CA THR A 44 -9.88 1.83 4.17
C THR A 44 -9.43 0.60 4.95
N VAL A 45 -8.80 -0.34 4.27
CA VAL A 45 -8.29 -1.58 4.87
C VAL A 45 -6.83 -1.80 4.49
N ILE A 46 -6.10 -2.45 5.38
CA ILE A 46 -4.77 -2.96 5.05
C ILE A 46 -4.95 -4.13 4.09
N SER A 47 -4.39 -4.02 2.90
CA SER A 47 -4.38 -5.09 1.92
C SER A 47 -3.65 -6.31 2.51
N LYS A 48 -4.12 -7.50 2.15
CA LYS A 48 -3.44 -8.75 2.49
C LYS A 48 -2.14 -8.96 1.73
N ILE A 49 -1.86 -8.15 0.72
CA ILE A 49 -0.64 -8.21 -0.09
C ILE A 49 0.54 -7.76 0.76
N LYS A 50 1.52 -8.65 0.91
CA LYS A 50 2.77 -8.43 1.64
C LYS A 50 4.01 -8.52 0.73
N ASP A 51 3.81 -8.51 -0.58
CA ASP A 51 4.88 -8.65 -1.58
C ASP A 51 5.92 -7.53 -1.52
N PHE A 52 5.66 -6.41 -0.84
CA PHE A 52 6.52 -5.23 -0.91
C PHE A 52 7.40 -5.11 0.32
N LYS A 53 8.68 -4.83 0.07
CA LYS A 53 9.67 -4.46 1.09
C LYS A 53 10.31 -3.13 0.70
N MET A 54 10.65 -2.34 1.70
CA MET A 54 11.35 -1.06 1.52
C MET A 54 12.58 -1.05 2.42
N LEU A 55 13.69 -0.60 1.86
CA LEU A 55 14.90 -0.36 2.63
C LEU A 55 14.67 0.85 3.52
N ASP A 56 14.80 0.66 4.83
CA ASP A 56 14.79 1.74 5.80
C ASP A 56 16.13 2.46 5.72
N ASP A 57 16.13 3.74 5.32
CA ASP A 57 17.36 4.53 5.19
C ASP A 57 18.00 4.83 6.56
N GLU A 58 17.20 4.78 7.64
CA GLU A 58 17.69 5.03 9.00
C GLU A 58 18.38 3.81 9.63
N THR A 59 17.83 2.60 9.48
CA THR A 59 18.38 1.36 10.07
C THR A 59 19.12 0.47 9.07
N GLY A 60 18.92 0.68 7.77
CA GLY A 60 19.48 -0.17 6.71
C GLY A 60 18.75 -1.51 6.54
N GLU A 61 17.60 -1.71 7.19
CA GLU A 61 16.87 -2.98 7.18
C GLU A 61 15.79 -2.99 6.09
N MET A 62 15.56 -4.17 5.48
CA MET A 62 14.41 -4.36 4.59
C MET A 62 13.16 -4.62 5.41
N LEU A 63 12.31 -3.60 5.55
CA LEU A 63 11.07 -3.69 6.29
C LEU A 63 9.91 -4.00 5.35
N GLU A 64 8.95 -4.79 5.83
CA GLU A 64 7.75 -5.10 5.07
C GLU A 64 6.88 -3.86 4.88
N VAL A 65 6.28 -3.74 3.71
CA VAL A 65 5.39 -2.64 3.36
C VAL A 65 3.97 -3.17 3.19
N LYS A 66 3.11 -2.71 4.07
CA LYS A 66 1.67 -2.97 4.04
C LYS A 66 0.96 -1.86 3.28
N ILE A 67 0.30 -2.22 2.20
CA ILE A 67 -0.45 -1.27 1.39
C ILE A 67 -1.84 -1.08 2.00
N ARG A 68 -2.21 0.15 2.33
CA ARG A 68 -3.57 0.52 2.74
C ARG A 68 -4.34 1.01 1.52
N CYS A 69 -5.43 0.33 1.20
CA CYS A 69 -6.30 0.64 0.07
C CYS A 69 -7.76 0.70 0.51
N SER A 70 -8.63 1.19 -0.36
CA SER A 70 -10.06 1.25 -0.09
C SER A 70 -10.63 -0.15 0.05
N LYS A 71 -11.54 -0.38 1.01
CA LYS A 71 -12.19 -1.68 1.23
C LYS A 71 -12.84 -2.23 -0.05
N ARG A 72 -13.40 -1.35 -0.88
CA ARG A 72 -13.95 -1.67 -2.21
C ARG A 72 -12.91 -2.27 -3.17
N ILE A 73 -11.68 -1.74 -3.15
CA ILE A 73 -10.60 -2.29 -3.98
C ILE A 73 -10.12 -3.61 -3.41
N ASN A 74 -9.94 -3.72 -2.09
CA ASN A 74 -9.56 -4.97 -1.45
C ASN A 74 -10.58 -6.10 -1.69
N ASP A 75 -11.87 -5.80 -1.55
CA ASP A 75 -12.96 -6.73 -1.83
C ASP A 75 -12.97 -7.14 -3.32
N ALA A 76 -12.73 -6.19 -4.24
CA ALA A 76 -12.57 -6.48 -5.66
C ALA A 76 -11.29 -7.26 -6.02
N LEU A 77 -10.29 -7.32 -5.14
CA LEU A 77 -9.11 -8.18 -5.31
C LEU A 77 -9.41 -9.63 -4.89
N GLU A 78 -10.27 -9.83 -3.88
CA GLU A 78 -10.71 -11.16 -3.43
C GLU A 78 -11.91 -11.70 -4.23
N GLY A 79 -12.69 -10.82 -4.84
CA GLY A 79 -13.86 -11.15 -5.66
C GLY A 79 -13.52 -11.64 -7.07
N LEU A 80 -14.48 -12.39 -7.67
CA LEU A 80 -14.38 -13.01 -8.99
C LEU A 80 -14.56 -12.03 -10.18
N GLU A 81 -14.90 -10.76 -9.96
CA GLU A 81 -15.17 -9.79 -11.03
C GLU A 81 -14.12 -8.68 -11.14
N PRO A 82 -13.45 -8.50 -12.30
CA PRO A 82 -12.53 -7.38 -12.49
C PRO A 82 -12.92 -6.51 -13.68
N LYS A 83 -13.14 -5.21 -13.49
CA LYS A 83 -13.03 -4.25 -14.62
C LYS A 83 -12.23 -2.98 -14.30
N GLU A 84 -12.54 -2.27 -13.23
CA GLU A 84 -11.92 -0.96 -12.94
C GLU A 84 -11.00 -0.98 -11.71
N SER A 85 -11.48 -1.46 -10.56
CA SER A 85 -10.74 -1.45 -9.29
C SER A 85 -9.41 -2.19 -9.34
N ARG A 86 -9.36 -3.38 -9.98
CA ARG A 86 -8.10 -4.13 -10.16
C ARG A 86 -7.10 -3.40 -11.07
N LYS A 87 -7.57 -2.65 -12.08
CA LYS A 87 -6.70 -1.82 -12.94
C LYS A 87 -6.13 -0.65 -12.16
N VAL A 88 -6.98 0.06 -11.43
CA VAL A 88 -6.58 1.17 -10.54
C VAL A 88 -5.56 0.69 -9.52
N PHE A 89 -5.83 -0.42 -8.84
CA PHE A 89 -4.91 -0.97 -7.86
C PHE A 89 -3.58 -1.38 -8.47
N LYS A 90 -3.58 -2.04 -9.64
CA LYS A 90 -2.36 -2.40 -10.37
C LYS A 90 -1.56 -1.16 -10.80
N GLN A 91 -2.21 -0.05 -11.13
CA GLN A 91 -1.53 1.23 -11.37
C GLN A 91 -0.89 1.78 -10.09
N CYS A 92 -1.59 1.72 -8.95
CA CYS A 92 -1.00 2.07 -7.66
C CYS A 92 0.23 1.21 -7.37
N LEU A 93 0.16 -0.12 -7.56
CA LEU A 93 1.30 -1.02 -7.38
C LEU A 93 2.49 -0.66 -8.27
N LYS A 94 2.25 -0.35 -9.55
CA LYS A 94 3.32 0.09 -10.46
C LYS A 94 3.98 1.38 -10.01
N GLU A 95 3.19 2.33 -9.51
CA GLU A 95 3.73 3.56 -8.90
C GLU A 95 4.60 3.24 -7.70
N LEU A 96 4.21 2.27 -6.86
CA LEU A 96 5.03 1.81 -5.73
C LEU A 96 6.37 1.22 -6.21
N GLU A 97 6.33 0.32 -7.19
CA GLU A 97 7.56 -0.25 -7.78
C GLU A 97 8.45 0.84 -8.38
N ASN A 98 7.88 1.81 -9.10
CA ASN A 98 8.62 2.91 -9.71
C ASN A 98 9.25 3.87 -8.68
N ARG A 99 8.72 3.89 -7.45
CA ARG A 99 9.26 4.70 -6.34
C ARG A 99 10.39 4.00 -5.58
N GLY A 100 10.76 2.78 -5.98
CA GLY A 100 11.85 2.02 -5.36
C GLY A 100 11.39 1.02 -4.30
N LEU A 101 10.10 0.69 -4.22
CA LEU A 101 9.67 -0.47 -3.43
C LEU A 101 10.12 -1.74 -4.14
N VAL A 102 10.76 -2.64 -3.39
CA VAL A 102 11.24 -3.92 -3.90
C VAL A 102 10.12 -4.93 -3.73
N ARG A 103 9.78 -5.63 -4.81
CA ARG A 103 8.81 -6.73 -4.79
C ARG A 103 9.56 -8.05 -4.54
N ASP A 104 9.20 -8.76 -3.49
CA ASP A 104 9.75 -10.09 -3.11
C ASP A 104 9.16 -11.21 -3.97
#